data_AF-A0A937TCS6-F1
#
_entry.id   AF-A0A937TCS6-F1
#
_cell.length_a   1.000
_cell.length_b   1.000
_cell.length_c   1.000
_cell.angle_alpha   90.00
_cell.angle_beta   90.00
_cell.angle_gamma   90.00
#
_symmetry.space_group_name_H-M   'P 1'
#
loop_
_entity.id
_entity.type
_entity.pdbx_description
1 polymer ?
#
loop_
_entity_poly.entity_id
_entity_poly.type
_entity_poly.pdbx_seq_one_letter_code
_entity_poly.pdbx_strand_id
1 'polypeptide(L)'
;MTETLLIQIAVIPALLVVLAGMLVLHVGSDRTAGRRFLLFLLATGVLLIVTVFVARQFWPEWSAYQVSNLLAPVLTGVLALILVNLKLLAQLRTGEKAVAALLGLVLLVPQAGIWREPSDMTYAFLPGALLLAAAWALVGFPNALAVSLSLASLVLLALFNAVVLVSPDLQLPTWLRLPVAISFYVLPGLVVALAAVLISAGLRLLSRPGNVGQPGAAPSSWFPAAWRLGLAALLLGYLAYTILRASIWDQTSDGLGGLVLSMLAGPVAIAAGMLMGVTATGWRRSAGLAFAVLVPVLMFGAFNYGWDVSYHAITEARAARIQRAVERFHARDGRYPDELKELVPRDLLWIPGPVILRGQSWCYQGGQDCYRLGAFYREYFGFPLSLRIYASAGSAPESGWACEEKLVELKARYDPPPMYERDTVLRNRTDCANCIPKRQCLYDNAR
;
A
#
# COMPACT_ATOMS: atom_id res chain seq x y z
N MET A 1 -18.40 1.85 -8.02
CA MET A 1 -17.22 1.11 -8.49
C MET A 1 -16.12 1.32 -7.45
N THR A 2 -15.59 0.26 -6.84
CA THR A 2 -14.52 0.40 -5.83
C THR A 2 -13.23 0.88 -6.50
N GLU A 3 -12.40 1.66 -5.80
CA GLU A 3 -11.11 2.15 -6.32
C GLU A 3 -10.21 1.00 -6.81
N THR A 4 -10.32 -0.16 -6.16
CA THR A 4 -9.66 -1.41 -6.54
C THR A 4 -9.99 -1.85 -7.96
N LEU A 5 -11.25 -1.73 -8.39
CA LEU A 5 -11.67 -2.08 -9.74
C LEU A 5 -11.13 -1.09 -10.78
N LEU A 6 -11.09 0.20 -10.44
CA LEU A 6 -10.56 1.24 -11.35
C LEU A 6 -9.09 0.97 -11.69
N ILE A 7 -8.26 0.63 -10.70
CA ILE A 7 -6.85 0.32 -10.93
C ILE A 7 -6.68 -0.97 -11.73
N GLN A 8 -7.56 -1.97 -11.55
CA GLN A 8 -7.54 -3.17 -12.39
C GLN A 8 -7.94 -2.87 -13.84
N ILE A 9 -8.93 -2.01 -14.07
CA ILE A 9 -9.34 -1.58 -15.41
C ILE A 9 -8.23 -0.78 -16.10
N ALA A 10 -7.37 -0.07 -15.34
CA ALA A 10 -6.21 0.66 -15.86
C ALA A 10 -5.21 -0.23 -16.62
N VAL A 11 -5.25 -1.54 -16.44
CA VAL A 11 -4.46 -2.48 -17.24
C VAL A 11 -4.82 -2.36 -18.74
N ILE A 12 -6.08 -2.11 -19.09
CA ILE A 12 -6.51 -2.02 -20.50
C ILE A 12 -5.76 -0.90 -21.25
N PRO A 13 -5.81 0.38 -20.82
CA PRO A 13 -5.05 1.44 -21.49
C PRO A 13 -3.54 1.21 -21.43
N ALA A 14 -3.01 0.60 -20.36
CA ALA A 14 -1.59 0.23 -20.29
C ALA A 14 -1.21 -0.78 -21.40
N LEU A 15 -2.02 -1.82 -21.60
CA LEU A 15 -1.82 -2.82 -22.65
C LEU A 15 -1.87 -2.18 -24.04
N LEU A 16 -2.84 -1.28 -24.28
CA LEU A 16 -2.95 -0.57 -25.56
C LEU A 16 -1.70 0.26 -25.85
N VAL A 17 -1.17 0.99 -24.86
CA VAL A 17 0.07 1.76 -25.01
C VAL A 17 1.27 0.86 -25.30
N VAL A 18 1.37 -0.29 -24.63
CA VAL A 18 2.45 -1.26 -24.86
C VAL A 18 2.37 -1.85 -26.26
N LEU A 19 1.18 -2.29 -26.70
CA LEU A 19 0.95 -2.85 -28.03
C LEU A 19 1.25 -1.82 -29.14
N ALA A 20 0.74 -0.60 -29.00
CA ALA A 20 1.01 0.49 -29.94
C ALA A 20 2.51 0.84 -29.97
N GLY A 21 3.16 0.90 -28.81
CA GLY A 21 4.60 1.13 -28.72
C GLY A 21 5.42 0.05 -29.41
N MET A 22 5.03 -1.23 -29.27
CA MET A 22 5.67 -2.33 -29.99
C MET A 22 5.49 -2.23 -31.50
N LEU A 23 4.31 -1.80 -31.97
CA LEU A 23 4.06 -1.59 -33.39
C LEU A 23 4.94 -0.45 -33.94
N VAL A 24 5.08 0.65 -33.21
CA VAL A 24 5.97 1.77 -33.55
C VAL A 24 7.44 1.32 -33.65
N LEU A 25 7.87 0.42 -32.75
CA LEU A 25 9.22 -0.16 -32.79
C LEU A 25 9.43 -1.10 -33.97
N HIS A 26 8.38 -1.74 -34.48
CA HIS A 26 8.49 -2.74 -35.56
C HIS A 26 8.36 -2.14 -36.97
N VAL A 27 7.58 -1.07 -37.13
CA VAL A 27 7.42 -0.39 -38.41
C VAL A 27 8.69 0.41 -38.72
N GLY A 28 9.24 0.33 -39.94
CA GLY A 28 10.34 1.18 -40.45
C GLY A 28 11.77 0.72 -40.07
N SER A 29 12.78 1.55 -40.37
CA SER A 29 14.19 1.14 -40.18
C SER A 29 14.63 1.13 -38.71
N ASP A 30 15.48 0.17 -38.34
CA ASP A 30 16.07 0.05 -36.99
C ASP A 30 16.75 1.34 -36.52
N ARG A 31 17.39 2.08 -37.44
CA ARG A 31 18.05 3.37 -37.17
C ARG A 31 17.09 4.49 -36.74
N THR A 32 15.78 4.34 -36.99
CA THR A 32 14.75 5.35 -36.68
C THR A 32 13.74 4.86 -35.67
N ALA A 33 13.70 3.56 -35.36
CA ALA A 33 12.72 2.96 -34.47
C ALA A 33 12.73 3.60 -33.06
N GLY A 34 13.91 3.75 -32.45
CA GLY A 34 14.05 4.35 -31.12
C GLY A 34 13.56 5.81 -31.04
N ARG A 35 13.85 6.61 -32.07
CA ARG A 35 13.41 8.02 -32.12
C ARG A 35 11.90 8.15 -32.23
N ARG A 36 11.30 7.35 -33.12
CA ARG A 36 9.84 7.30 -33.31
C ARG A 36 9.14 6.81 -32.05
N PHE A 37 9.71 5.81 -31.38
CA PHE A 37 9.20 5.31 -30.11
C PHE A 37 9.23 6.38 -29.02
N LEU A 38 10.33 7.14 -28.87
CA LEU A 38 10.39 8.23 -27.90
C LEU A 38 9.35 9.33 -28.17
N LEU A 39 9.18 9.74 -29.43
CA LEU A 39 8.18 10.74 -29.81
C LEU A 39 6.75 10.23 -29.56
N PHE A 40 6.49 8.94 -29.83
CA PHE A 40 5.22 8.29 -29.50
C PHE A 40 4.94 8.35 -27.99
N LEU A 41 5.93 8.04 -27.14
CA LEU A 41 5.77 8.10 -25.69
C LEU A 41 5.49 9.53 -25.20
N LEU A 42 6.21 10.54 -25.72
CA LEU A 42 5.99 11.94 -25.38
C LEU A 42 4.57 12.40 -25.76
N ALA A 43 4.13 12.08 -26.98
CA ALA A 43 2.79 12.41 -27.45
C ALA A 43 1.70 11.70 -26.62
N THR A 44 1.90 10.42 -26.32
CA THR A 44 0.99 9.63 -25.46
C THR A 44 0.93 10.21 -24.06
N GLY A 45 2.07 10.58 -23.48
CA GLY A 45 2.14 11.23 -22.17
C GLY A 45 1.38 12.55 -22.14
N VAL A 46 1.56 13.40 -23.17
CA VAL A 46 0.80 14.64 -23.34
C VAL A 46 -0.70 14.37 -23.40
N LEU A 47 -1.14 13.40 -24.20
CA LEU A 47 -2.55 13.06 -24.31
C LEU A 47 -3.14 12.62 -22.96
N LEU A 48 -2.41 11.76 -22.23
CA LEU A 48 -2.84 11.27 -20.90
C LEU A 48 -2.94 12.42 -19.88
N ILE A 49 -1.92 13.29 -19.78
CA ILE A 49 -1.94 14.38 -18.81
C ILE A 49 -3.00 15.44 -19.15
N VAL A 50 -3.19 15.74 -20.44
CA VAL A 50 -4.24 16.66 -20.90
C VAL A 50 -5.61 16.06 -20.58
N THR A 51 -5.80 14.75 -20.74
CA THR A 51 -7.05 14.08 -20.38
C THR A 51 -7.35 14.22 -18.89
N VAL A 52 -6.35 13.99 -18.02
CA VAL A 52 -6.49 14.20 -16.56
C VAL A 52 -6.79 15.66 -16.23
N PHE A 53 -6.08 16.60 -16.86
CA PHE A 53 -6.29 18.03 -16.65
C PHE A 53 -7.69 18.50 -17.07
N VAL A 54 -8.16 18.08 -18.25
CA VAL A 54 -9.50 18.38 -18.75
C VAL A 54 -10.56 17.75 -17.85
N ALA A 55 -10.38 16.48 -17.46
CA ALA A 55 -11.29 15.80 -16.54
C ALA A 55 -11.50 16.60 -15.25
N ARG A 56 -10.40 17.14 -14.70
CA ARG A 56 -10.43 17.97 -13.49
C ARG A 56 -11.07 19.33 -13.68
N GLN A 57 -10.86 19.97 -14.83
CA GLN A 57 -11.42 21.29 -15.09
C GLN A 57 -12.94 21.26 -15.37
N PHE A 58 -13.44 20.17 -15.96
CA PHE A 58 -14.81 20.13 -16.51
C PHE A 58 -15.76 19.16 -15.79
N TRP A 59 -15.27 18.27 -14.92
CA TRP A 59 -16.13 17.33 -14.20
C TRP A 59 -16.15 17.56 -12.69
N PRO A 60 -17.19 17.08 -11.97
CA PRO A 60 -17.22 17.09 -10.52
C PRO A 60 -15.98 16.41 -9.93
N GLU A 61 -15.51 16.88 -8.77
CA GLU A 61 -14.28 16.41 -8.12
C GLU A 61 -14.16 14.88 -8.07
N TRP A 62 -15.27 14.19 -7.77
CA TRP A 62 -15.30 12.73 -7.71
C TRP A 62 -14.98 12.05 -9.06
N SER A 63 -15.49 12.59 -10.16
CA SER A 63 -15.25 12.02 -11.50
C SER A 63 -13.81 12.28 -11.96
N ALA A 64 -13.29 13.47 -11.66
CA ALA A 64 -11.90 13.81 -11.92
C ALA A 64 -10.92 12.88 -11.19
N TYR A 65 -11.17 12.63 -9.90
CA TYR A 65 -10.39 11.70 -9.09
C TYR A 65 -10.39 10.28 -9.66
N GLN A 66 -11.54 9.78 -10.12
CA GLN A 66 -11.63 8.46 -10.76
C GLN A 66 -10.80 8.38 -12.05
N VAL A 67 -10.81 9.43 -12.87
CA VAL A 67 -10.04 9.50 -14.11
C VAL A 67 -8.53 9.58 -13.81
N SER A 68 -8.13 10.40 -12.85
CA SER A 68 -6.75 10.46 -12.35
C SER A 68 -6.27 9.07 -11.92
N ASN A 69 -7.05 8.36 -11.09
CA ASN A 69 -6.70 7.02 -10.61
C ASN A 69 -6.65 5.96 -11.72
N LEU A 70 -7.56 6.04 -12.69
CA LEU A 70 -7.57 5.14 -13.83
C LEU A 70 -6.35 5.34 -14.74
N LEU A 71 -5.92 6.58 -14.96
CA LEU A 71 -4.81 6.91 -15.85
C LEU A 71 -3.45 6.92 -15.15
N ALA A 72 -3.42 6.99 -13.82
CA ALA A 72 -2.21 7.02 -13.00
C ALA A 72 -1.19 5.93 -13.39
N PRO A 73 -1.57 4.64 -13.48
CA PRO A 73 -0.60 3.58 -13.75
C PRO A 73 0.02 3.70 -15.14
N VAL A 74 -0.81 4.06 -16.13
CA VAL A 74 -0.39 4.23 -17.53
C VAL A 74 0.56 5.40 -17.65
N LEU A 75 0.21 6.53 -17.02
CA LEU A 75 1.03 7.74 -17.05
C LEU A 75 2.37 7.51 -16.34
N THR A 76 2.38 6.86 -15.18
CA THR A 76 3.62 6.45 -14.49
C THR A 76 4.49 5.55 -15.39
N GLY A 77 3.89 4.56 -16.07
CA GLY A 77 4.60 3.69 -17.00
C GLY A 77 5.19 4.42 -18.21
N VAL A 78 4.41 5.31 -18.83
CA VAL A 78 4.86 6.15 -19.96
C VAL A 78 5.99 7.07 -19.53
N LEU A 79 5.87 7.75 -18.39
CA LEU A 79 6.92 8.61 -17.86
C LEU A 79 8.19 7.82 -17.55
N ALA A 80 8.08 6.64 -16.92
CA ALA A 80 9.24 5.79 -16.67
C ALA A 80 9.91 5.33 -17.98
N LEU A 81 9.12 4.97 -19.00
CA LEU A 81 9.62 4.63 -20.33
C LEU A 81 10.33 5.82 -21.00
N ILE A 82 9.81 7.05 -20.90
CA ILE A 82 10.48 8.27 -21.38
C ILE A 82 11.83 8.43 -20.69
N LEU A 83 11.85 8.33 -19.36
CA LEU A 83 13.06 8.48 -18.53
C LEU A 83 14.14 7.46 -18.91
N VAL A 84 13.78 6.18 -19.06
CA VAL A 84 14.71 5.10 -19.48
C VAL A 84 15.27 5.33 -20.89
N ASN A 85 14.50 6.01 -21.76
CA ASN A 85 14.87 6.27 -23.15
C ASN A 85 15.41 7.69 -23.40
N LEU A 86 15.71 8.48 -22.34
CA LEU A 86 16.19 9.87 -22.47
C LEU A 86 17.43 10.02 -23.35
N LYS A 87 18.32 9.01 -23.36
CA LYS A 87 19.52 9.01 -24.21
C LYS A 87 19.21 9.16 -25.71
N LEU A 88 18.00 8.77 -26.14
CA LEU A 88 17.57 8.90 -27.53
C LEU A 88 17.29 10.35 -27.94
N LEU A 89 17.10 11.28 -26.98
CA LEU A 89 16.97 12.72 -27.27
C LEU A 89 18.20 13.28 -28.01
N ALA A 90 19.40 12.79 -27.67
CA ALA A 90 20.63 13.21 -28.33
C ALA A 90 20.64 12.85 -29.83
N GLN A 91 19.95 11.78 -30.20
CA GLN A 91 19.89 11.24 -31.56
C GLN A 91 18.80 11.90 -32.43
N LEU A 92 17.91 12.69 -31.83
CA LEU A 92 16.85 13.39 -32.56
C LEU A 92 17.42 14.48 -33.49
N ARG A 93 16.75 14.68 -34.63
CA ARG A 93 17.01 15.82 -35.52
C ARG A 93 16.62 17.13 -34.82
N THR A 94 17.15 18.27 -35.28
CA THR A 94 16.86 19.58 -34.67
C THR A 94 15.36 19.88 -34.57
N GLY A 95 14.59 19.61 -35.63
CA GLY A 95 13.13 19.77 -35.58
C GLY A 95 12.44 18.81 -34.61
N GLU A 96 12.89 17.55 -34.56
CA GLU A 96 12.37 16.55 -33.61
C GLU A 96 12.69 16.93 -32.15
N LYS A 97 13.85 17.53 -31.89
CA LYS A 97 14.23 18.05 -30.56
C LYS A 97 13.31 19.19 -30.13
N ALA A 98 12.98 20.12 -31.03
CA ALA A 98 12.05 21.20 -30.74
C ALA A 98 10.65 20.65 -30.40
N VAL A 99 10.16 19.68 -31.17
CA VAL A 99 8.89 18.99 -30.88
C VAL A 99 8.95 18.26 -29.54
N ALA A 100 10.02 17.50 -29.27
CA ALA A 100 10.18 16.79 -28.01
C ALA A 100 10.25 17.74 -26.80
N ALA A 101 10.92 18.89 -26.94
CA ALA A 101 10.98 19.92 -25.91
C ALA A 101 9.60 20.54 -25.65
N LEU A 102 8.83 20.82 -26.71
CA LEU A 102 7.46 21.33 -26.59
C LEU A 102 6.55 20.33 -25.88
N LEU A 103 6.57 19.06 -26.28
CA LEU A 103 5.80 17.99 -25.64
C LEU A 103 6.23 17.81 -24.17
N GLY A 104 7.52 17.87 -23.89
CA GLY A 104 8.05 17.82 -22.53
C GLY A 104 7.57 18.99 -21.66
N LEU A 105 7.51 20.20 -22.22
CA LEU A 105 6.97 21.37 -21.52
C LEU A 105 5.47 21.18 -21.21
N VAL A 106 4.68 20.72 -22.19
CA VAL A 106 3.24 20.43 -22.02
C VAL A 106 3.01 19.30 -21.01
N LEU A 107 3.94 18.36 -20.87
CA LEU A 107 3.90 17.35 -19.80
C LEU A 107 4.15 17.94 -18.40
N LEU A 108 5.11 18.86 -18.28
CA LEU A 108 5.56 19.39 -16.99
C LEU A 108 4.66 20.49 -16.42
N VAL A 109 4.09 21.36 -17.26
CA VAL A 109 3.29 22.50 -16.79
C VAL A 109 2.02 22.08 -16.05
N PRO A 110 1.17 21.17 -16.57
CA PRO A 110 -0.01 20.70 -15.84
C PRO A 110 0.38 19.96 -14.57
N GLN A 111 1.46 19.17 -14.59
CA GLN A 111 1.97 18.49 -13.39
C GLN A 111 2.31 19.49 -12.28
N ALA A 112 2.98 20.60 -12.60
CA ALA A 112 3.29 21.64 -11.62
C ALA A 112 2.03 22.32 -11.04
N GLY A 113 0.98 22.49 -11.84
CA GLY A 113 -0.31 23.00 -11.37
C GLY A 113 -1.03 21.99 -10.46
N ILE A 114 -1.08 20.74 -10.90
CA ILE A 114 -1.71 19.63 -10.20
C ILE A 114 -1.06 19.38 -8.83
N TRP A 115 0.27 19.51 -8.74
CA TRP A 115 1.04 19.25 -7.52
C TRP A 115 0.67 20.15 -6.33
N ARG A 116 -0.05 21.25 -6.56
CA ARG A 116 -0.52 22.15 -5.51
C ARG A 116 -1.76 21.67 -4.76
N GLU A 117 -2.47 20.67 -5.29
CA GLU A 117 -3.67 20.12 -4.65
C GLU A 117 -3.35 18.78 -3.98
N PRO A 118 -3.24 18.73 -2.63
CA PRO A 118 -2.74 17.56 -1.91
C PRO A 118 -3.71 16.37 -1.87
N SER A 119 -4.95 16.53 -2.35
CA SER A 119 -5.99 15.50 -2.30
C SER A 119 -5.91 14.46 -3.42
N ASP A 120 -5.07 14.67 -4.44
CA ASP A 120 -5.08 13.86 -5.66
C ASP A 120 -3.82 12.98 -5.79
N MET A 121 -3.99 11.71 -6.16
CA MET A 121 -2.90 10.72 -6.33
C MET A 121 -1.85 11.12 -7.38
N THR A 122 -2.14 12.15 -8.16
CA THR A 122 -1.27 12.74 -9.17
C THR A 122 0.11 13.14 -8.66
N TYR A 123 0.25 13.55 -7.39
CA TYR A 123 1.58 13.83 -6.80
C TYR A 123 2.49 12.59 -6.78
N ALA A 124 1.93 11.38 -6.85
CA ALA A 124 2.70 10.13 -6.84
C ALA A 124 3.21 9.75 -8.24
N PHE A 125 2.74 10.38 -9.33
CA PHE A 125 3.06 9.95 -10.69
C PHE A 125 4.55 10.10 -11.01
N LEU A 126 5.09 11.30 -10.77
CA LEU A 126 6.49 11.61 -11.06
C LEU A 126 7.46 10.88 -10.11
N PRO A 127 7.27 10.90 -8.77
CA PRO A 127 8.10 10.11 -7.86
C PRO A 127 8.07 8.61 -8.20
N GLY A 128 6.90 8.06 -8.50
CA GLY A 128 6.74 6.66 -8.91
C GLY A 128 7.49 6.35 -10.22
N ALA A 129 7.39 7.23 -11.21
CA ALA A 129 8.09 7.08 -12.49
C ALA A 129 9.61 7.18 -12.34
N LEU A 130 10.10 8.13 -11.52
CA LEU A 130 11.52 8.28 -11.21
C LEU A 130 12.07 7.06 -10.48
N LEU A 131 11.35 6.57 -9.46
CA LEU A 131 11.69 5.37 -8.72
C LEU A 131 11.75 4.15 -9.65
N LEU A 132 10.75 3.98 -10.52
CA LEU A 132 10.71 2.87 -11.46
C LEU A 132 11.86 2.95 -12.47
N ALA A 133 12.13 4.13 -13.04
CA ALA A 133 13.23 4.33 -13.97
C ALA A 133 14.60 4.10 -13.31
N ALA A 134 14.79 4.57 -12.07
CA ALA A 134 16.00 4.33 -11.29
C ALA A 134 16.19 2.84 -10.97
N ALA A 135 15.15 2.15 -10.53
CA ALA A 135 15.17 0.70 -10.33
C ALA A 135 15.47 -0.03 -11.64
N TRP A 136 14.90 0.43 -12.77
CA TRP A 136 15.12 -0.20 -14.07
C TRP A 136 16.54 -0.04 -14.59
N ALA A 137 17.22 1.06 -14.24
CA ALA A 137 18.64 1.23 -14.57
C ALA A 137 19.49 0.06 -14.03
N LEU A 138 19.09 -0.54 -12.90
CA LEU A 138 19.75 -1.71 -12.29
C LEU A 138 19.79 -2.95 -13.19
N VAL A 139 18.90 -3.05 -14.18
CA VAL A 139 18.92 -4.15 -15.17
C VAL A 139 20.24 -4.18 -15.95
N GLY A 140 20.92 -3.03 -16.10
CA GLY A 140 22.21 -2.90 -16.76
C GLY A 140 23.44 -2.97 -15.85
N PHE A 141 23.26 -2.98 -14.53
CA PHE A 141 24.34 -2.98 -13.53
C PHE A 141 24.70 -4.41 -13.07
N PRO A 142 25.86 -4.60 -12.40
CA PRO A 142 26.22 -5.89 -11.83
C PRO A 142 25.10 -6.41 -10.92
N ASN A 143 24.75 -7.67 -11.13
CA ASN A 143 23.60 -8.34 -10.52
C ASN A 143 23.55 -8.24 -8.99
N ALA A 144 24.70 -8.04 -8.34
CA ALA A 144 24.81 -7.90 -6.89
C ALA A 144 23.97 -6.71 -6.36
N LEU A 145 23.95 -5.56 -7.05
CA LEU A 145 23.27 -4.37 -6.53
C LEU A 145 21.74 -4.57 -6.44
N ALA A 146 21.13 -5.13 -7.49
CA ALA A 146 19.69 -5.42 -7.49
C ALA A 146 19.30 -6.42 -6.40
N VAL A 147 20.14 -7.45 -6.17
CA VAL A 147 19.94 -8.43 -5.10
C VAL A 147 20.10 -7.78 -3.72
N SER A 148 21.15 -6.98 -3.50
CA SER A 148 21.37 -6.28 -2.23
C SER A 148 20.24 -5.32 -1.89
N LEU A 149 19.75 -4.55 -2.86
CA LEU A 149 18.59 -3.66 -2.67
C LEU A 149 17.32 -4.45 -2.37
N SER A 150 17.12 -5.59 -3.02
CA SER A 150 15.98 -6.49 -2.76
C SER A 150 16.01 -7.05 -1.33
N LEU A 151 17.18 -7.50 -0.86
CA LEU A 151 17.36 -7.96 0.52
C LEU A 151 17.16 -6.82 1.51
N ALA A 152 17.68 -5.63 1.24
CA ALA A 152 17.44 -4.45 2.07
C ALA A 152 15.95 -4.09 2.14
N SER A 153 15.22 -4.16 1.02
CA SER A 153 13.77 -3.95 1.00
C SER A 153 13.00 -4.99 1.82
N LEU A 154 13.43 -6.26 1.83
CA LEU A 154 12.84 -7.28 2.71
C LEU A 154 13.06 -6.95 4.19
N VAL A 155 14.26 -6.51 4.56
CA VAL A 155 14.55 -6.07 5.93
C VAL A 155 13.70 -4.86 6.31
N LEU A 156 13.56 -3.88 5.41
CA LEU A 156 12.70 -2.71 5.65
C LEU A 156 11.23 -3.08 5.77
N LEU A 157 10.73 -4.03 4.96
CA LEU A 157 9.36 -4.56 5.13
C LEU A 157 9.19 -5.26 6.48
N ALA A 158 10.20 -6.02 6.92
CA ALA A 158 10.15 -6.70 8.20
C ALA A 158 10.14 -5.72 9.37
N LEU A 159 10.99 -4.69 9.32
CA LEU A 159 11.00 -3.60 10.27
C LEU A 159 9.68 -2.82 10.25
N PHE A 160 9.12 -2.55 9.07
CA PHE A 160 7.81 -1.91 8.94
C PHE A 160 6.72 -2.71 9.64
N ASN A 161 6.65 -4.03 9.40
CA ASN A 161 5.69 -4.90 10.06
C ASN A 161 5.91 -4.93 11.59
N ALA A 162 7.14 -4.97 12.06
CA ALA A 162 7.45 -4.98 13.49
C ALA A 162 7.09 -3.65 14.17
N VAL A 163 7.47 -2.52 13.59
CA VAL A 163 7.27 -1.20 14.20
C VAL A 163 5.82 -0.75 14.08
N VAL A 164 5.27 -0.78 12.87
CA VAL A 164 3.97 -0.13 12.59
C VAL A 164 2.80 -1.04 12.96
N LEU A 165 2.95 -2.36 12.84
CA LEU A 165 1.84 -3.29 13.07
C LEU A 165 1.89 -4.02 14.42
N VAL A 166 3.01 -4.01 15.13
CA VAL A 166 3.13 -4.69 16.44
C VAL A 166 3.29 -3.71 17.60
N SER A 167 4.10 -2.66 17.45
CA SER A 167 4.46 -1.77 18.58
C SER A 167 4.38 -0.29 18.22
N PRO A 168 3.17 0.32 18.16
CA PRO A 168 3.02 1.74 17.87
C PRO A 168 3.69 2.64 18.93
N ASP A 169 3.87 2.12 20.15
CA ASP A 169 4.53 2.84 21.25
C ASP A 169 6.06 2.88 21.11
N LEU A 170 6.62 2.26 20.06
CA LEU A 170 8.05 2.39 19.78
C LEU A 170 8.33 3.85 19.42
N GLN A 171 8.81 4.61 20.41
CA GLN A 171 9.26 5.97 20.22
C GLN A 171 10.50 5.97 19.35
N LEU A 172 10.30 6.06 18.04
CA LEU A 172 11.40 6.26 17.10
C LEU A 172 12.08 7.60 17.43
N PRO A 173 13.43 7.61 17.51
CA PRO A 173 14.20 8.84 17.54
C PRO A 173 13.70 9.82 16.48
N THR A 174 13.61 11.12 16.79
CA THR A 174 13.02 12.13 15.90
C THR A 174 13.63 12.12 14.50
N TRP A 175 14.94 11.86 14.40
CA TRP A 175 15.66 11.77 13.12
C TRP A 175 15.26 10.55 12.28
N LEU A 176 14.71 9.48 12.87
CA LEU A 176 14.20 8.30 12.16
C LEU A 176 12.75 8.43 11.70
N ARG A 177 11.96 9.34 12.30
CA ARG A 177 10.53 9.46 11.98
C ARG A 177 10.30 9.82 10.51
N LEU A 178 11.04 10.79 9.98
CA LEU A 178 10.89 11.21 8.59
C LEU A 178 11.35 10.12 7.60
N PRO A 179 12.53 9.49 7.74
CA PRO A 179 12.90 8.35 6.89
C PRO A 179 11.90 7.20 6.92
N VAL A 180 11.36 6.86 8.10
CA VAL A 180 10.34 5.81 8.22
C VAL A 180 9.04 6.22 7.52
N ALA A 181 8.59 7.46 7.69
CA ALA A 181 7.42 7.99 6.99
C ALA A 181 7.63 7.97 5.46
N ILE A 182 8.79 8.42 4.96
CA ILE A 182 9.12 8.35 3.53
C ILE A 182 9.13 6.89 3.06
N SER A 183 9.73 5.99 3.85
CA SER A 183 9.77 4.57 3.50
C SER A 183 8.36 3.98 3.39
N PHE A 184 7.40 4.42 4.20
CA PHE A 184 6.01 3.95 4.09
C PHE A 184 5.40 4.22 2.71
N TYR A 185 5.67 5.40 2.14
CA TYR A 185 5.16 5.77 0.82
C TYR A 185 5.97 5.18 -0.34
N VAL A 186 7.28 4.98 -0.15
CA VAL A 186 8.20 4.59 -1.23
C VAL A 186 8.37 3.07 -1.33
N LEU A 187 8.37 2.38 -0.19
CA LEU A 187 8.73 0.97 -0.10
C LEU A 187 7.81 0.04 -0.91
N PRO A 188 6.47 0.19 -0.92
CA PRO A 188 5.61 -0.70 -1.71
C PRO A 188 5.94 -0.65 -3.20
N GLY A 189 6.09 0.56 -3.75
CA GLY A 189 6.49 0.75 -5.14
C GLY A 189 7.90 0.22 -5.43
N LEU A 190 8.86 0.46 -4.52
CA LEU A 190 10.23 -0.04 -4.65
C LEU A 190 10.28 -1.57 -4.70
N VAL A 191 9.55 -2.25 -3.81
CA VAL A 191 9.48 -3.72 -3.74
C VAL A 191 8.96 -4.30 -5.05
N VAL A 192 7.89 -3.71 -5.60
CA VAL A 192 7.32 -4.12 -6.89
C VAL A 192 8.30 -3.88 -8.04
N ALA A 193 8.95 -2.72 -8.09
CA ALA A 193 9.91 -2.38 -9.13
C ALA A 193 11.13 -3.33 -9.10
N LEU A 194 11.67 -3.62 -7.91
CA LEU A 194 12.77 -4.57 -7.74
C LEU A 194 12.37 -6.00 -8.11
N ALA A 195 11.16 -6.44 -7.77
CA ALA A 195 10.63 -7.73 -8.19
C ALA A 195 10.56 -7.83 -9.73
N ALA A 196 10.08 -6.79 -10.42
CA ALA A 196 10.05 -6.74 -11.87
C ALA A 196 11.45 -6.82 -12.50
N VAL A 197 12.43 -6.11 -11.93
CA VAL A 197 13.85 -6.15 -12.33
C VAL A 197 14.42 -7.56 -12.18
N LEU A 198 14.19 -8.21 -11.02
CA LEU A 198 14.66 -9.57 -10.74
C LEU A 198 14.03 -10.60 -11.69
N ILE A 199 12.73 -10.49 -11.97
CA ILE A 199 12.04 -11.36 -12.93
C ILE A 199 12.61 -11.17 -14.33
N SER A 200 12.70 -9.93 -14.80
CA SER A 200 13.28 -9.61 -16.11
C SER A 200 14.70 -10.17 -16.26
N ALA A 201 15.54 -9.99 -15.24
CA ALA A 201 16.91 -10.49 -15.23
C ALA A 201 16.98 -12.02 -15.15
N GLY A 202 16.12 -12.68 -14.36
CA GLY A 202 16.01 -14.14 -14.27
C GLY A 202 15.57 -14.77 -15.60
N LEU A 203 14.54 -14.21 -16.24
CA LEU A 203 14.05 -14.66 -17.54
C LEU A 203 15.10 -14.49 -18.66
N ARG A 204 15.95 -13.45 -18.57
CA ARG A 204 17.10 -13.28 -19.48
C ARG A 204 18.14 -14.38 -19.33
N LEU A 205 18.39 -14.86 -18.11
CA LEU A 205 19.31 -15.96 -17.87
C LEU A 205 18.78 -17.28 -18.42
N LEU A 206 17.48 -17.55 -18.27
CA LEU A 206 16.83 -18.76 -18.80
C LEU A 206 16.82 -18.81 -20.34
N SER A 207 16.79 -17.65 -20.99
CA SER A 207 16.70 -17.57 -22.46
C SER A 207 18.06 -17.52 -23.15
N ARG A 208 19.18 -17.56 -22.42
CA ARG A 208 20.48 -17.70 -23.08
C ARG A 208 20.51 -19.10 -23.68
N PRO A 209 20.59 -19.25 -25.01
CA PRO A 209 20.82 -20.56 -25.60
C PRO A 209 22.07 -21.09 -24.92
N GLY A 210 21.96 -22.25 -24.27
CA GLY A 210 23.15 -22.94 -23.81
C GLY A 210 24.10 -23.03 -25.00
N ASN A 211 25.41 -22.89 -24.78
CA ASN A 211 26.39 -23.12 -25.84
C ASN A 211 26.43 -24.62 -26.18
N VAL A 212 25.30 -25.16 -26.66
CA VAL A 212 25.09 -26.51 -27.12
C VAL A 212 25.92 -26.64 -28.39
N GLY A 213 27.18 -27.05 -28.22
CA GLY A 213 28.13 -27.18 -29.33
C GLY A 213 29.52 -26.62 -29.08
N GLN A 214 29.78 -25.86 -28.00
CA GLN A 214 31.15 -25.51 -27.63
C GLN A 214 31.73 -26.56 -26.67
N PRO A 215 32.68 -27.41 -27.13
CA PRO A 215 33.38 -28.32 -26.23
C PRO A 215 34.12 -27.51 -25.15
N GLY A 216 33.77 -27.74 -23.88
CA GLY A 216 34.33 -27.04 -22.72
C GLY A 216 33.48 -25.91 -22.13
N ALA A 217 32.32 -25.58 -22.71
CA ALA A 217 31.40 -24.64 -22.06
C ALA A 217 30.84 -25.25 -20.76
N ALA A 218 31.07 -24.58 -19.62
CA ALA A 218 30.52 -25.01 -18.34
C ALA A 218 28.98 -25.13 -18.44
N PRO A 219 28.37 -26.14 -17.82
CA PRO A 219 26.92 -26.32 -17.85
C PRO A 219 26.23 -25.05 -17.37
N SER A 220 25.27 -24.56 -18.15
CA SER A 220 24.51 -23.37 -17.79
C SER A 220 23.78 -23.62 -16.47
N SER A 221 24.26 -23.05 -15.37
CA SER A 221 23.59 -23.19 -14.09
C SER A 221 22.27 -22.42 -14.15
N TRP A 222 21.16 -23.14 -14.01
CA TRP A 222 19.81 -22.55 -13.91
C TRP A 222 19.59 -21.88 -12.54
N PHE A 223 20.42 -22.24 -11.54
CA PHE A 223 20.34 -21.79 -10.16
C PHE A 223 20.29 -20.25 -9.99
N PRO A 224 21.12 -19.43 -10.68
CA PRO A 224 21.04 -17.98 -10.53
C PRO A 224 19.74 -17.38 -11.06
N ALA A 225 19.09 -18.03 -12.03
CA ALA A 225 17.77 -17.61 -12.51
C ALA A 225 16.70 -17.97 -11.49
N ALA A 226 16.69 -19.21 -11.00
CA ALA A 226 15.74 -19.66 -9.99
C ALA A 226 15.83 -18.85 -8.70
N TRP A 227 17.03 -18.54 -8.22
CA TRP A 227 17.25 -17.69 -7.05
C TRP A 227 16.61 -16.30 -7.21
N ARG A 228 16.76 -15.66 -8.38
CA ARG A 228 16.17 -14.33 -8.63
C ARG A 228 14.64 -14.38 -8.68
N LEU A 229 14.09 -15.40 -9.34
CA LEU A 229 12.65 -15.59 -9.39
C LEU A 229 12.09 -15.88 -8.01
N GLY A 230 12.79 -16.70 -7.21
CA GLY A 230 12.45 -16.96 -5.81
C GLY A 230 12.48 -15.70 -4.94
N LEU A 231 13.52 -14.86 -5.08
CA LEU A 231 13.63 -13.60 -4.35
C LEU A 231 12.53 -12.60 -4.76
N ALA A 232 12.18 -12.53 -6.05
CA ALA A 232 11.06 -11.72 -6.53
C ALA A 232 9.72 -12.20 -5.96
N ALA A 233 9.48 -13.52 -5.95
CA ALA A 233 8.29 -14.11 -5.35
C ALA A 233 8.21 -13.82 -3.84
N LEU A 234 9.34 -13.92 -3.13
CA LEU A 234 9.41 -13.59 -1.71
C LEU A 234 9.10 -12.12 -1.44
N LEU A 235 9.64 -11.19 -2.25
CA LEU A 235 9.34 -9.76 -2.17
C LEU A 235 7.85 -9.48 -2.33
N LEU A 236 7.24 -9.99 -3.40
CA LEU A 236 5.82 -9.77 -3.69
C LEU A 236 4.91 -10.44 -2.67
N GLY A 237 5.24 -11.67 -2.25
CA GLY A 237 4.50 -12.40 -1.22
C GLY A 237 4.57 -11.70 0.13
N TYR A 238 5.73 -11.17 0.52
CA TYR A 238 5.88 -10.47 1.79
C TYR A 238 5.20 -9.10 1.79
N LEU A 239 5.22 -8.38 0.66
CA LEU A 239 4.42 -7.17 0.49
C LEU A 239 2.91 -7.46 0.57
N ALA A 240 2.43 -8.50 -0.11
CA ALA A 240 1.03 -8.93 -0.04
C ALA A 240 0.63 -9.29 1.40
N TYR A 241 1.48 -10.03 2.12
CA TYR A 241 1.28 -10.31 3.54
C TYR A 241 1.23 -9.02 4.39
N THR A 242 2.10 -8.04 4.09
CA THR A 242 2.11 -6.74 4.78
C THR A 242 0.81 -5.98 4.55
N ILE A 243 0.32 -5.92 3.31
CA ILE A 243 -0.97 -5.31 2.96
C ILE A 243 -2.10 -6.00 3.73
N LEU A 244 -2.17 -7.33 3.67
CA LEU A 244 -3.18 -8.12 4.37
C LEU A 244 -3.19 -7.86 5.88
N ARG A 245 -2.03 -7.80 6.51
CA ARG A 245 -1.91 -7.48 7.93
C ARG A 245 -2.31 -6.04 8.26
N ALA A 246 -1.96 -5.09 7.40
CA ALA A 246 -2.38 -3.70 7.54
C ALA A 246 -3.91 -3.58 7.40
N SER A 247 -4.52 -4.24 6.42
CA SER A 247 -5.98 -4.26 6.21
C SER A 247 -6.76 -4.86 7.38
N ILE A 248 -6.25 -5.89 8.04
CA ILE A 248 -6.88 -6.41 9.28
C ILE A 248 -6.88 -5.32 10.36
N TRP A 249 -5.77 -4.58 10.49
CA TRP A 249 -5.68 -3.50 11.46
C TRP A 249 -6.52 -2.29 11.08
N ASP A 250 -6.74 -2.05 9.79
CA ASP A 250 -7.53 -0.94 9.29
C ASP A 250 -8.99 -0.98 9.77
N GLN A 251 -9.55 -2.18 9.96
CA GLN A 251 -10.88 -2.36 10.56
C GLN A 251 -10.98 -1.80 11.99
N THR A 252 -9.84 -1.66 12.67
CA THR A 252 -9.75 -1.09 14.01
C THR A 252 -9.15 0.32 14.01
N SER A 253 -8.62 0.82 12.90
CA SER A 253 -8.05 2.17 12.81
C SER A 253 -8.86 3.05 11.86
N ASP A 254 -8.22 4.07 11.31
CA ASP A 254 -8.76 4.98 10.30
C ASP A 254 -9.14 4.32 8.95
N GLY A 255 -8.88 3.03 8.75
CA GLY A 255 -9.27 2.33 7.54
C GLY A 255 -8.28 2.39 6.36
N LEU A 256 -7.12 3.07 6.50
CA LEU A 256 -6.36 3.51 5.33
C LEU A 256 -5.03 2.78 5.07
N GLY A 257 -4.45 2.08 6.05
CA GLY A 257 -3.08 1.55 5.96
C GLY A 257 -2.86 0.58 4.80
N GLY A 258 -3.62 -0.51 4.76
CA GLY A 258 -3.58 -1.52 3.70
C GLY A 258 -4.04 -0.97 2.34
N LEU A 259 -5.00 -0.04 2.34
CA LEU A 259 -5.47 0.63 1.12
C LEU A 259 -4.35 1.46 0.49
N VAL A 260 -3.68 2.32 1.27
CA VAL A 260 -2.56 3.16 0.83
C VAL A 260 -1.43 2.30 0.28
N LEU A 261 -1.03 1.23 0.99
CA LEU A 261 0.02 0.32 0.50
C LEU A 261 -0.35 -0.30 -0.86
N SER A 262 -1.61 -0.70 -1.04
CA SER A 262 -2.12 -1.27 -2.29
C SER A 262 -2.18 -0.24 -3.43
N MET A 263 -2.62 0.98 -3.12
CA MET A 263 -2.69 2.10 -4.06
C MET A 263 -1.32 2.58 -4.52
N LEU A 264 -0.28 2.44 -3.71
CA LEU A 264 1.10 2.74 -4.11
C LEU A 264 1.72 1.60 -4.92
N ALA A 265 1.47 0.34 -4.53
CA ALA A 265 2.03 -0.83 -5.20
C ALA A 265 1.38 -1.14 -6.56
N GLY A 266 0.05 -1.03 -6.66
CA GLY A 266 -0.74 -1.40 -7.84
C GLY A 266 -0.35 -0.63 -9.12
N PRO A 267 -0.36 0.72 -9.11
CA PRO A 267 0.06 1.51 -10.26
C PRO A 267 1.49 1.23 -10.70
N VAL A 268 2.42 1.09 -9.75
CA VAL A 268 3.82 0.75 -10.04
C VAL A 268 3.93 -0.64 -10.66
N ALA A 269 3.09 -1.60 -10.28
CA ALA A 269 3.08 -2.93 -10.85
C ALA A 269 2.67 -2.94 -12.33
N ILE A 270 1.62 -2.18 -12.67
CA ILE A 270 1.19 -2.01 -14.07
C ILE A 270 2.31 -1.31 -14.86
N ALA A 271 2.84 -0.20 -14.35
CA ALA A 271 3.93 0.54 -14.97
C ALA A 271 5.20 -0.32 -15.19
N ALA A 272 5.58 -1.12 -14.20
CA ALA A 272 6.71 -2.04 -14.30
C ALA A 272 6.44 -3.16 -15.31
N GLY A 273 5.22 -3.69 -15.38
CA GLY A 273 4.80 -4.65 -16.40
C GLY A 273 4.83 -4.07 -17.82
N MET A 274 4.45 -2.79 -18.00
CA MET A 274 4.63 -2.08 -19.28
C MET A 274 6.09 -2.02 -19.68
N LEU A 275 6.96 -1.63 -18.75
CA LEU A 275 8.40 -1.51 -18.96
C LEU A 275 9.04 -2.87 -19.29
N MET A 276 8.64 -3.93 -18.59
CA MET A 276 8.98 -5.32 -18.93
C MET A 276 8.51 -5.70 -20.35
N GLY A 277 7.24 -5.42 -20.67
CA GLY A 277 6.62 -5.79 -21.94
C GLY A 277 7.30 -5.13 -23.15
N VAL A 278 7.65 -3.84 -23.03
CA VAL A 278 8.32 -3.09 -24.09
C VAL A 278 9.78 -3.50 -24.25
N THR A 279 10.51 -3.68 -23.15
CA THR A 279 11.96 -3.90 -23.18
C THR A 279 12.36 -5.36 -23.35
N ALA A 280 11.45 -6.31 -23.12
CA ALA A 280 11.69 -7.72 -23.37
C ALA A 280 11.56 -8.08 -24.87
N THR A 281 12.11 -9.23 -25.24
CA THR A 281 11.99 -9.80 -26.58
C THR A 281 11.42 -11.22 -26.53
N GLY A 282 10.72 -11.62 -27.58
CA GLY A 282 10.07 -12.93 -27.71
C GLY A 282 8.97 -13.14 -26.67
N TRP A 283 8.82 -14.39 -26.21
CA TRP A 283 7.79 -14.80 -25.24
C TRP A 283 7.87 -14.07 -23.89
N ARG A 284 9.03 -13.52 -23.53
CA ARG A 284 9.23 -12.76 -22.28
C ARG A 284 8.41 -11.47 -22.22
N ARG A 285 7.97 -10.95 -23.37
CA ARG A 285 7.03 -9.82 -23.41
C ARG A 285 5.72 -10.16 -22.71
N SER A 286 5.24 -11.38 -22.88
CA SER A 286 4.04 -11.89 -22.20
C SER A 286 4.22 -11.94 -20.69
N ALA A 287 5.44 -12.14 -20.18
CA ALA A 287 5.71 -12.07 -18.75
C ALA A 287 5.51 -10.65 -18.19
N GLY A 288 5.81 -9.61 -18.98
CA GLY A 288 5.49 -8.22 -18.61
C GLY A 288 3.97 -7.97 -18.53
N LEU A 289 3.21 -8.52 -19.48
CA LEU A 289 1.74 -8.44 -19.47
C LEU A 289 1.14 -9.19 -18.28
N ALA A 290 1.62 -10.42 -18.02
CA ALA A 290 1.22 -11.21 -16.87
C ALA A 290 1.54 -10.49 -15.56
N PHE A 291 2.71 -9.85 -15.46
CA PHE A 291 3.09 -9.06 -14.29
C PHE A 291 2.15 -7.87 -14.07
N ALA A 292 1.81 -7.13 -15.14
CA ALA A 292 0.89 -5.99 -15.08
C ALA A 292 -0.53 -6.37 -14.61
N VAL A 293 -0.94 -7.63 -14.78
CA VAL A 293 -2.26 -8.13 -14.34
C VAL A 293 -2.18 -8.78 -12.96
N LEU A 294 -1.30 -9.77 -12.80
CA LEU A 294 -1.28 -10.65 -11.64
C LEU A 294 -0.83 -9.93 -10.38
N VAL A 295 0.11 -9.00 -10.48
CA VAL A 295 0.65 -8.32 -9.30
C VAL A 295 -0.36 -7.33 -8.70
N PRO A 296 -1.04 -6.45 -9.46
CA PRO A 296 -2.14 -5.66 -8.92
C PRO A 296 -3.25 -6.53 -8.31
N VAL A 297 -3.64 -7.62 -8.99
CA VAL A 297 -4.64 -8.56 -8.46
C VAL A 297 -4.19 -9.15 -7.12
N LEU A 298 -2.91 -9.51 -6.98
CA LEU A 298 -2.36 -9.99 -5.71
C LEU A 298 -2.42 -8.91 -4.62
N MET A 299 -2.03 -7.66 -4.91
CA MET A 299 -2.02 -6.58 -3.92
C MET A 299 -3.44 -6.25 -3.45
N PHE A 300 -4.38 -6.02 -4.37
CA PHE A 300 -5.76 -5.71 -4.03
C PHE A 300 -6.53 -6.91 -3.48
N GLY A 301 -6.20 -8.12 -3.93
CA GLY A 301 -6.74 -9.36 -3.36
C GLY A 301 -6.33 -9.53 -1.91
N ALA A 302 -5.06 -9.25 -1.58
CA ALA A 302 -4.57 -9.26 -0.20
C ALA A 302 -5.27 -8.21 0.68
N PHE A 303 -5.52 -7.01 0.13
CA PHE A 303 -6.29 -5.97 0.81
C PHE A 303 -7.73 -6.41 1.10
N ASN A 304 -8.47 -6.85 0.07
CA ASN A 304 -9.86 -7.28 0.21
C ASN A 304 -9.98 -8.45 1.20
N TYR A 305 -9.12 -9.45 1.06
CA TYR A 305 -9.11 -10.58 1.98
C TYR A 305 -8.80 -10.15 3.42
N GLY A 306 -7.84 -9.24 3.62
CA GLY A 306 -7.54 -8.70 4.94
C GLY A 306 -8.71 -7.93 5.57
N TRP A 307 -9.54 -7.28 4.74
CA TRP A 307 -10.76 -6.59 5.17
C TRP A 307 -11.89 -7.56 5.56
N ASP A 308 -11.99 -8.69 4.87
CA ASP A 308 -12.99 -9.73 5.15
C ASP A 308 -12.66 -10.57 6.39
N VAL A 309 -11.38 -10.60 6.80
CA VAL A 309 -10.95 -11.34 7.99
C VAL A 309 -11.35 -10.58 9.26
N SER A 310 -12.30 -11.14 10.02
CA SER A 310 -12.73 -10.58 11.30
C SER A 310 -11.59 -10.50 12.32
N TYR A 311 -11.23 -9.29 12.75
CA TYR A 311 -10.24 -9.09 13.81
C TYR A 311 -10.73 -9.62 15.17
N HIS A 312 -12.05 -9.64 15.39
CA HIS A 312 -12.68 -10.23 16.58
C HIS A 312 -12.39 -11.73 16.65
N ALA A 313 -12.63 -12.46 15.55
CA ALA A 313 -12.36 -13.89 15.47
C ALA A 313 -10.87 -14.21 15.69
N ILE A 314 -9.95 -13.38 15.17
CA ILE A 314 -8.51 -13.51 15.44
C ILE A 314 -8.23 -13.36 16.94
N THR A 315 -8.81 -12.34 17.58
CA THR A 315 -8.59 -12.05 19.00
C THR A 315 -9.17 -13.17 19.88
N GLU A 316 -10.38 -13.63 19.60
CA GLU A 316 -11.01 -14.76 20.31
C GLU A 316 -10.21 -16.05 20.16
N ALA A 317 -9.72 -16.36 18.96
CA ALA A 317 -8.87 -17.54 18.73
C ALA A 317 -7.52 -17.46 19.48
N ARG A 318 -6.96 -16.25 19.63
CA ARG A 318 -5.76 -16.00 20.43
C ARG A 318 -6.04 -16.14 21.93
N ALA A 319 -7.16 -15.60 22.41
CA ALA A 319 -7.60 -15.74 23.80
C ALA A 319 -7.79 -17.22 24.17
N ALA A 320 -8.48 -17.99 23.33
CA ALA A 320 -8.68 -19.43 23.53
C ALA A 320 -7.36 -20.24 23.51
N ARG A 321 -6.34 -19.78 22.79
CA ARG A 321 -5.00 -20.39 22.84
C ARG A 321 -4.29 -20.10 24.16
N ILE A 322 -4.40 -18.88 24.68
CA ILE A 322 -3.82 -18.47 25.95
C ILE A 322 -4.52 -19.18 27.11
N GLN A 323 -5.86 -19.22 27.09
CA GLN A 323 -6.66 -19.96 28.08
C GLN A 323 -6.19 -21.41 28.23
N ARG A 324 -6.09 -22.15 27.12
CA ARG A 324 -5.59 -23.54 27.16
C ARG A 324 -4.18 -23.66 27.71
N ALA A 325 -3.32 -22.66 27.50
CA ALA A 325 -1.99 -22.65 28.08
C ALA A 325 -2.03 -22.39 29.60
N VAL A 326 -2.87 -21.47 30.05
CA VAL A 326 -3.13 -21.19 31.49
C VAL A 326 -3.66 -22.43 32.20
N GLU A 327 -4.60 -23.14 31.61
CA GLU A 327 -5.17 -24.38 32.17
C GLU A 327 -4.12 -25.50 32.26
N ARG A 328 -3.25 -25.66 31.25
CA ARG A 328 -2.13 -26.62 31.30
C ARG A 328 -1.09 -26.27 32.35
N PHE A 329 -0.81 -24.98 32.53
CA PHE A 329 0.06 -24.49 33.59
C PHE A 329 -0.52 -24.87 34.95
N HIS A 330 -1.80 -24.57 35.19
CA HIS A 330 -2.49 -24.91 36.43
C HIS A 330 -2.51 -26.41 36.70
N ALA A 331 -2.82 -27.24 35.71
CA ALA A 331 -2.82 -28.70 35.85
C ALA A 331 -1.45 -29.27 36.26
N ARG A 332 -0.36 -28.58 35.95
CA ARG A 332 1.00 -28.99 36.28
C ARG A 332 1.47 -28.44 37.62
N ASP A 333 1.26 -27.15 37.84
CA ASP A 333 1.87 -26.39 38.93
C ASP A 333 0.91 -26.21 40.13
N GLY A 334 -0.36 -26.61 39.99
CA GLY A 334 -1.37 -26.53 41.04
C GLY A 334 -1.85 -25.11 41.37
N ARG A 335 -1.46 -24.12 40.56
CA ARG A 335 -1.89 -22.71 40.64
C ARG A 335 -1.99 -22.10 39.26
N TYR A 336 -2.77 -21.03 39.09
CA TYR A 336 -2.72 -20.25 37.86
C TYR A 336 -1.44 -19.39 37.83
N PRO A 337 -0.89 -19.06 36.64
CA PRO A 337 0.27 -18.19 36.57
C PRO A 337 -0.11 -16.80 37.09
N ASP A 338 0.81 -16.11 37.77
CA ASP A 338 0.58 -14.77 38.28
C ASP A 338 0.65 -13.76 37.12
N GLU A 339 1.57 -14.01 36.18
CA GLU A 339 1.69 -13.28 34.91
C GLU A 339 1.66 -14.23 33.71
N LEU A 340 1.08 -13.78 32.59
CA LEU A 340 1.09 -14.56 31.34
C LEU A 340 2.50 -14.94 30.85
N LYS A 341 3.54 -14.20 31.25
CA LYS A 341 4.93 -14.49 30.87
C LYS A 341 5.44 -15.82 31.40
N GLU A 342 4.88 -16.33 32.50
CA GLU A 342 5.23 -17.65 33.06
C GLU A 342 4.84 -18.81 32.13
N LEU A 343 3.94 -18.56 31.17
CA LEU A 343 3.58 -19.53 30.13
C LEU A 343 4.71 -19.75 29.12
N VAL A 344 5.68 -18.84 29.01
CA VAL A 344 6.74 -18.85 27.99
C VAL A 344 8.06 -19.36 28.58
N PRO A 345 8.82 -20.21 27.89
CA PRO A 345 8.56 -20.76 26.54
C PRO A 345 7.79 -22.09 26.55
N ARG A 346 7.44 -22.62 27.73
CA ARG A 346 7.04 -24.02 27.90
C ARG A 346 5.62 -24.31 27.40
N ASP A 347 4.64 -23.51 27.82
CA ASP A 347 3.24 -23.70 27.46
C ASP A 347 2.85 -22.91 26.20
N LEU A 348 3.59 -21.84 25.91
CA LEU A 348 3.52 -21.03 24.70
C LEU A 348 4.94 -20.61 24.27
N LEU A 349 5.23 -20.67 22.96
CA LEU A 349 6.48 -20.12 22.42
C LEU A 349 6.56 -18.60 22.53
N TRP A 350 5.40 -17.93 22.42
CA TRP A 350 5.22 -16.49 22.59
C TRP A 350 3.74 -16.21 22.86
N ILE A 351 3.43 -15.07 23.50
CA ILE A 351 2.06 -14.69 23.85
C ILE A 351 1.49 -13.81 22.73
N PRO A 352 0.48 -14.27 21.97
CA PRO A 352 -0.09 -13.49 20.90
C PRO A 352 -0.98 -12.36 21.39
N GLY A 353 -0.56 -11.10 21.21
CA GLY A 353 -1.35 -9.93 21.61
C GLY A 353 -2.74 -9.84 20.94
N PRO A 354 -3.69 -9.10 21.51
CA PRO A 354 -5.01 -8.89 20.90
C PRO A 354 -4.92 -8.04 19.62
N VAL A 355 -5.90 -8.18 18.72
CA VAL A 355 -5.99 -7.38 17.48
C VAL A 355 -7.22 -6.48 17.56
N ILE A 356 -7.22 -5.53 18.50
CA ILE A 356 -8.36 -4.60 18.70
C ILE A 356 -7.88 -3.16 18.85
N LEU A 357 -6.88 -2.94 19.70
CA LEU A 357 -6.26 -1.64 19.93
C LEU A 357 -4.74 -1.82 19.85
N ARG A 358 -4.10 -1.14 18.90
CA ARG A 358 -2.65 -1.27 18.69
C ARG A 358 -1.89 -0.87 19.96
N GLY A 359 -0.83 -1.60 20.29
CA GLY A 359 0.01 -1.35 21.47
C GLY A 359 -0.55 -1.90 22.79
N GLN A 360 -1.82 -2.30 22.85
CA GLN A 360 -2.39 -2.87 24.07
C GLN A 360 -2.13 -4.37 24.18
N SER A 361 -1.85 -4.82 25.41
CA SER A 361 -1.65 -6.23 25.75
C SER A 361 -2.92 -6.84 26.34
N TRP A 362 -2.85 -8.12 26.73
CA TRP A 362 -3.95 -8.78 27.43
C TRP A 362 -4.10 -8.26 28.85
N CYS A 363 -5.34 -8.11 29.29
CA CYS A 363 -5.68 -7.89 30.68
C CYS A 363 -5.73 -9.23 31.40
N TYR A 364 -4.74 -9.52 32.22
CA TYR A 364 -4.66 -10.79 32.93
C TYR A 364 -4.46 -10.56 34.42
N GLN A 365 -5.15 -11.36 35.23
CA GLN A 365 -4.93 -11.47 36.66
C GLN A 365 -5.06 -12.95 37.01
N GLY A 366 -4.01 -13.54 37.59
CA GLY A 366 -4.03 -14.89 38.11
C GLY A 366 -3.74 -14.92 39.62
N GLY A 367 -3.95 -16.08 40.22
CA GLY A 367 -3.63 -16.38 41.61
C GLY A 367 -3.68 -17.87 41.88
N GLN A 368 -3.78 -18.27 43.16
CA GLN A 368 -3.79 -19.68 43.55
C GLN A 368 -4.92 -20.46 42.86
N ASP A 369 -6.18 -20.07 43.08
CA ASP A 369 -7.34 -20.83 42.61
C ASP A 369 -8.22 -20.05 41.61
N CYS A 370 -7.76 -18.91 41.11
CA CYS A 370 -8.52 -18.10 40.16
C CYS A 370 -7.67 -17.46 39.08
N TYR A 371 -8.29 -17.16 37.94
CA TYR A 371 -7.76 -16.23 36.96
C TYR A 371 -8.88 -15.53 36.19
N ARG A 372 -8.55 -14.38 35.60
CA ARG A 372 -9.35 -13.74 34.55
C ARG A 372 -8.45 -13.26 33.42
N LEU A 373 -8.89 -13.52 32.19
CA LEU A 373 -8.27 -13.10 30.93
C LEU A 373 -9.27 -12.25 30.15
N GLY A 374 -8.90 -11.00 29.90
CA GLY A 374 -9.68 -10.06 29.12
C GLY A 374 -8.81 -9.25 28.16
N ALA A 375 -9.45 -8.42 27.36
CA ALA A 375 -8.79 -7.36 26.60
C ALA A 375 -9.74 -6.19 26.37
N PHE A 376 -9.19 -5.03 26.04
CA PHE A 376 -9.99 -3.91 25.57
C PHE A 376 -10.73 -4.30 24.29
N TYR A 377 -12.00 -3.91 24.21
CA TYR A 377 -12.93 -4.28 23.17
C TYR A 377 -13.61 -3.03 22.61
N ARG A 378 -13.80 -3.01 21.30
CA ARG A 378 -14.69 -2.08 20.59
C ARG A 378 -15.20 -2.78 19.34
N GLU A 379 -16.41 -2.46 18.94
CA GLU A 379 -17.04 -3.10 17.78
C GLU A 379 -16.44 -2.64 16.45
N TYR A 380 -16.15 -1.33 16.34
CA TYR A 380 -15.50 -0.70 15.20
C TYR A 380 -14.67 0.51 15.66
N PHE A 381 -13.89 1.09 14.76
CA PHE A 381 -13.31 2.41 14.98
C PHE A 381 -14.40 3.45 15.28
N GLY A 382 -14.20 4.25 16.33
CA GLY A 382 -15.16 5.27 16.77
C GLY A 382 -16.27 4.77 17.70
N PHE A 383 -16.37 3.47 18.00
CA PHE A 383 -17.30 2.96 19.01
C PHE A 383 -16.69 3.06 20.43
N PRO A 384 -17.53 3.21 21.47
CA PRO A 384 -17.05 3.25 22.85
C PRO A 384 -16.22 2.02 23.23
N LEU A 385 -15.13 2.26 23.93
CA LEU A 385 -14.25 1.22 24.42
C LEU A 385 -14.88 0.52 25.63
N SER A 386 -14.69 -0.79 25.74
CA SER A 386 -15.14 -1.61 26.86
C SER A 386 -14.06 -2.62 27.22
N LEU A 387 -14.22 -3.29 28.36
CA LEU A 387 -13.36 -4.39 28.78
C LEU A 387 -14.14 -5.69 28.61
N ARG A 388 -13.66 -6.60 27.76
CA ARG A 388 -14.29 -7.89 27.51
C ARG A 388 -13.46 -9.00 28.16
N ILE A 389 -14.10 -9.77 29.02
CA ILE A 389 -13.52 -11.00 29.61
C ILE A 389 -13.76 -12.14 28.60
N TYR A 390 -12.68 -12.82 28.23
CA TYR A 390 -12.72 -13.96 27.31
C TYR A 390 -12.71 -15.30 28.05
N ALA A 391 -12.03 -15.37 29.20
CA ALA A 391 -11.98 -16.57 30.03
C ALA A 391 -11.77 -16.20 31.49
N SER A 392 -12.34 -16.97 32.39
CA SER A 392 -12.08 -16.88 33.82
C SER A 392 -12.31 -18.23 34.51
N ALA A 393 -11.67 -18.42 35.66
CA ALA A 393 -11.96 -19.51 36.57
C ALA A 393 -11.81 -19.03 38.02
N GLY A 394 -12.56 -19.66 38.93
CA GLY A 394 -12.61 -19.25 40.34
C GLY A 394 -13.30 -17.88 40.54
N SER A 395 -13.15 -17.32 41.74
CA SER A 395 -13.67 -16.01 42.11
C SER A 395 -12.53 -14.99 42.19
N ALA A 396 -12.13 -14.47 41.03
CA ALA A 396 -11.14 -13.39 40.98
C ALA A 396 -11.67 -12.16 41.74
N PRO A 397 -10.83 -11.44 42.51
CA PRO A 397 -11.25 -10.24 43.22
C PRO A 397 -11.84 -9.21 42.24
N GLU A 398 -13.02 -8.66 42.56
CA GLU A 398 -13.62 -7.61 41.73
C GLU A 398 -12.74 -6.35 41.72
N SER A 399 -12.21 -5.96 42.88
CA SER A 399 -11.35 -4.79 43.02
C SER A 399 -9.91 -5.05 42.58
N GLY A 400 -9.23 -3.98 42.14
CA GLY A 400 -7.79 -4.01 41.86
C GLY A 400 -7.42 -4.61 40.50
N TRP A 401 -8.33 -4.67 39.53
CA TRP A 401 -7.91 -4.98 38.16
C TRP A 401 -7.21 -3.76 37.56
N ALA A 402 -5.89 -3.84 37.36
CA ALA A 402 -5.13 -2.76 36.71
C ALA A 402 -5.73 -2.32 35.35
N CYS A 403 -6.47 -3.20 34.68
CA CYS A 403 -7.13 -2.88 33.42
C CYS A 403 -8.40 -2.02 33.54
N GLU A 404 -9.06 -1.97 34.70
CA GLU A 404 -10.19 -1.08 34.92
C GLU A 404 -9.71 0.37 35.01
N GLU A 405 -8.62 0.62 35.72
CA GLU A 405 -7.97 1.94 35.77
C GLU A 405 -7.48 2.35 34.37
N LYS A 406 -6.83 1.44 33.65
CA LYS A 406 -6.36 1.69 32.29
C LYS A 406 -7.52 1.92 31.30
N LEU A 407 -8.67 1.28 31.50
CA LEU A 407 -9.86 1.52 30.68
C LEU A 407 -10.31 2.98 30.78
N VAL A 408 -10.29 3.56 31.98
CA VAL A 408 -10.65 4.99 32.18
C VAL A 408 -9.71 5.90 31.39
N GLU A 409 -8.40 5.65 31.45
CA GLU A 409 -7.39 6.40 30.67
C GLU A 409 -7.63 6.27 29.17
N LEU A 410 -7.87 5.04 28.68
CA LEU A 410 -8.06 4.78 27.26
C LEU A 410 -9.37 5.38 26.74
N LYS A 411 -10.46 5.33 27.52
CA LYS A 411 -11.73 5.98 27.17
C LYS A 411 -11.55 7.48 26.97
N ALA A 412 -10.81 8.15 27.86
CA ALA A 412 -10.53 9.58 27.72
C ALA A 412 -9.77 9.94 26.44
N ARG A 413 -8.99 9.00 25.87
CA ARG A 413 -8.24 9.21 24.63
C ARG A 413 -9.00 8.77 23.37
N TYR A 414 -9.77 7.69 23.44
CA TYR A 414 -10.29 6.98 22.26
C TYR A 414 -11.81 6.97 22.14
N ASP A 415 -12.57 7.18 23.22
CA ASP A 415 -14.02 7.22 23.09
C ASP A 415 -14.42 8.45 22.27
N PRO A 416 -15.39 8.31 21.35
CA PRO A 416 -15.95 9.48 20.71
C PRO A 416 -16.47 10.42 21.80
N PRO A 417 -16.35 11.74 21.62
CA PRO A 417 -17.05 12.66 22.52
C PRO A 417 -18.51 12.22 22.57
N PRO A 418 -19.13 12.15 23.76
CA PRO A 418 -20.54 11.79 23.85
C PRO A 418 -21.28 12.63 22.82
N MET A 419 -22.04 11.98 21.95
CA MET A 419 -22.96 12.68 21.05
C MET A 419 -24.05 13.29 21.92
N TYR A 420 -23.69 14.32 22.69
CA TYR A 420 -24.61 15.18 23.39
C TYR A 420 -25.42 15.85 22.29
N GLU A 421 -26.57 15.24 22.00
CA GLU A 421 -27.83 15.96 21.94
C GLU A 421 -27.76 17.19 21.02
N ARG A 422 -27.20 17.03 19.82
CA ARG A 422 -27.37 18.03 18.75
C ARG A 422 -28.86 18.29 18.49
N ASP A 423 -29.72 17.35 18.86
CA ASP A 423 -31.17 17.46 18.81
C ASP A 423 -31.75 18.46 19.84
N THR A 424 -31.15 18.70 21.01
CA THR A 424 -31.62 19.76 21.93
C THR A 424 -31.19 21.15 21.48
N VAL A 425 -30.01 21.29 20.87
CA VAL A 425 -29.57 22.58 20.29
C VAL A 425 -30.33 22.91 19.00
N LEU A 426 -30.64 21.91 18.16
CA LEU A 426 -31.48 22.12 16.98
C LEU A 426 -32.96 22.36 17.36
N ARG A 427 -33.52 21.66 18.35
CA ARG A 427 -34.88 21.97 18.87
C ARG A 427 -34.97 23.39 19.42
N ASN A 428 -34.01 23.82 20.25
CA ASN A 428 -34.02 25.18 20.79
C ASN A 428 -33.79 26.27 19.72
N ARG A 429 -33.20 25.94 18.56
CA ARG A 429 -33.08 26.89 17.45
C ARG A 429 -34.36 27.04 16.63
N THR A 430 -35.17 25.99 16.50
CA THR A 430 -36.50 26.07 15.87
C THR A 430 -37.52 26.81 16.74
N ASP A 431 -37.38 26.77 18.07
CA ASP A 431 -38.31 27.48 18.97
C ASP A 431 -38.05 29.00 19.03
N CYS A 432 -36.84 29.48 18.71
CA CYS A 432 -36.58 30.92 18.57
C CYS A 432 -36.98 31.50 17.21
N ALA A 433 -37.24 30.68 16.18
CA ALA A 433 -37.67 31.16 14.87
C ALA A 433 -39.16 31.56 14.82
N ASN A 434 -39.95 31.16 15.82
CA ASN A 434 -41.36 31.54 15.97
C ASN A 434 -41.59 32.75 16.89
N CYS A 435 -40.52 33.39 17.39
CA CYS A 435 -40.59 34.65 18.12
C CYS A 435 -40.08 35.83 17.28
N ILE A 436 -40.59 35.99 16.06
CA ILE A 436 -40.60 37.30 15.40
C ILE A 436 -41.89 38.01 15.85
N PRO A 437 -41.83 39.11 16.62
CA PRO A 437 -43.00 39.93 16.82
C PRO A 437 -43.36 40.56 15.47
N LYS A 438 -44.60 40.34 15.01
CA LYS A 438 -45.27 41.17 14.01
C LYS A 438 -45.22 42.64 14.49
N ARG A 439 -44.16 43.37 14.14
CA ARG A 439 -44.15 44.84 14.15
C ARG A 439 -43.72 45.31 12.77
N GLN A 440 -44.73 45.79 12.05
CA GLN A 440 -44.68 46.94 11.15
C GLN A 440 -43.28 47.35 10.65
N CYS A 441 -42.93 46.87 9.45
CA CYS A 441 -42.25 47.74 8.49
C CYS A 441 -43.36 48.44 7.71
N LEU A 442 -43.76 49.61 8.24
CA LEU A 442 -44.56 50.60 7.56
C LEU A 442 -43.84 51.05 6.29
N TYR A 443 -44.61 51.01 5.19
CA TYR A 443 -44.48 51.93 4.07
C TYR A 443 -44.28 53.36 4.58
N ASP A 444 -43.27 54.05 4.06
CA ASP A 444 -43.36 55.50 3.86
C ASP A 444 -42.68 55.88 2.54
N ASN A 445 -43.55 56.25 1.59
CA ASN A 445 -43.25 57.08 0.43
C ASN A 445 -43.22 58.54 0.89
N ALA A 446 -42.14 59.28 0.63
CA ALA A 446 -42.23 60.72 0.40
C ALA A 446 -40.97 61.29 -0.29
N ARG A 447 -41.17 61.68 -1.55
CA ARG A 447 -40.50 62.74 -2.35
C ARG A 447 -39.03 62.59 -2.73
#